data_AF-G0ZHZ3-F1
#
_entry.id   AF-G0ZHZ3-F1
#
_cell.length_a   1.000
_cell.length_b   1.000
_cell.length_c   1.000
_cell.angle_alpha   90.00
_cell.angle_beta   90.00
_cell.angle_gamma   90.00
#
_symmetry.space_group_name_H-M   'P 1'
#
loop_
_entity.id
_entity.type
_entity.pdbx_description
1 polymer ?
#
loop_
_entity_poly.entity_id
_entity_poly.type
_entity_poly.pdbx_seq_one_letter_code
_entity_poly.pdbx_strand_id
1 'polypeptide(L)' 'TALQAVWSVLISRYQQSGDLTFGTVVSGRPAEIKGVEHMVGLFINVIPRRVKLSEDITFNGLLKQLQEQSLQS' A
#
# COMPACT_ATOMS: atom_id res chain seq x y z
N THR A 1 4.15 2.85 3.12
CA THR A 1 2.80 3.17 3.62
C THR A 1 2.50 4.66 3.68
N ALA A 2 3.28 5.50 4.38
CA ALA A 2 2.98 6.94 4.52
C ALA A 2 2.83 7.70 3.18
N LEU A 3 3.76 7.50 2.25
CA LEU A 3 3.66 8.11 0.91
C LEU A 3 2.39 7.68 0.16
N GLN A 4 2.01 6.40 0.26
CA GLN A 4 0.79 5.88 -0.37
C GLN A 4 -0.48 6.49 0.25
N ALA A 5 -0.48 6.77 1.56
CA ALA A 5 -1.59 7.46 2.22
C ALA A 5 -1.76 8.88 1.68
N VAL A 6 -0.68 9.66 1.63
CA VAL A 6 -0.69 11.02 1.05
C VAL A 6 -1.12 10.98 -0.41
N TRP A 7 -0.58 10.03 -1.18
CA TRP A 7 -0.95 9.83 -2.58
C TRP A 7 -2.44 9.55 -2.75
N SER A 8 -3.02 8.68 -1.92
CA SER A 8 -4.44 8.35 -1.94
C SER A 8 -5.33 9.57 -1.69
N VAL A 9 -4.96 10.40 -0.71
CA VAL A 9 -5.68 11.65 -0.42
C VAL A 9 -5.58 12.62 -1.59
N LEU A 10 -4.39 12.77 -2.17
CA LEU A 10 -4.16 13.65 -3.33
C LEU A 10 -5.05 13.24 -4.51
N ILE A 11 -4.95 11.99 -4.96
CA ILE A 11 -5.69 11.52 -6.14
C ILE A 11 -7.21 11.50 -5.92
N SER A 12 -7.67 11.30 -4.67
CA SER A 12 -9.08 11.38 -4.33
C SER A 12 -9.67 12.75 -4.66
N ARG A 13 -8.92 13.83 -4.40
CA ARG A 13 -9.36 15.20 -4.71
C ARG A 13 -9.44 15.47 -6.21
N TYR A 14 -8.55 14.87 -7.00
CA TYR A 14 -8.58 15.00 -8.46
C TYR A 14 -9.69 14.15 -9.10
N GLN A 15 -9.93 12.95 -8.58
CA GLN A 15 -10.88 12.00 -9.17
C GLN A 15 -12.29 12.09 -8.59
N GLN A 16 -12.51 12.94 -7.58
CA GLN A 16 -13.78 13.07 -6.87
C GLN A 16 -14.36 11.72 -6.40
N SER A 17 -13.47 10.79 -6.03
CA SER A 17 -13.81 9.42 -5.62
C SER A 17 -13.07 9.05 -4.33
N GLY A 18 -13.78 8.42 -3.41
CA GLY A 18 -13.21 7.79 -2.21
C GLY A 18 -12.73 6.36 -2.45
N ASP A 19 -13.06 5.72 -3.56
CA ASP A 19 -12.60 4.36 -3.92
C ASP A 19 -11.59 4.46 -5.06
N LEU A 20 -10.34 4.11 -4.78
CA LEU A 20 -9.19 4.38 -5.63
C LEU A 20 -8.35 3.12 -5.78
N THR A 21 -7.75 2.91 -6.95
CA THR A 21 -6.79 1.83 -7.19
C THR A 21 -5.58 2.36 -7.93
N PHE A 22 -4.38 2.00 -7.47
CA PHE A 22 -3.11 2.31 -8.13
C PHE A 22 -2.09 1.18 -7.91
N GLY A 23 -1.09 1.09 -8.79
CA GLY A 23 -0.02 0.10 -8.64
C GLY A 23 0.97 0.49 -7.54
N THR A 24 1.43 -0.49 -6.78
CA THR A 24 2.57 -0.32 -5.85
C THR A 24 3.60 -1.41 -6.07
N VAL A 25 4.87 -1.02 -6.03
CA VAL A 25 5.99 -1.97 -5.99
C VAL A 25 6.11 -2.51 -4.57
N VAL A 26 6.23 -3.84 -4.44
CA VAL A 26 6.55 -4.54 -3.20
C VAL A 26 7.84 -5.33 -3.38
N SER A 27 8.54 -5.63 -2.26
CA SER A 27 9.81 -6.36 -2.30
C SER A 27 9.65 -7.80 -2.77
N GLY A 28 8.48 -8.42 -2.51
CA GLY A 28 8.22 -9.85 -2.76
C GLY A 28 9.16 -10.79 -2.01
N ARG A 29 9.69 -10.34 -0.87
CA ARG A 29 10.58 -11.11 0.02
C ARG A 29 9.80 -11.57 1.27
N PRO A 30 9.30 -12.81 1.31
CA PRO A 30 8.50 -13.30 2.44
C PRO A 30 9.35 -13.48 3.69
N ALA A 31 8.85 -13.00 4.84
CA ALA A 31 9.56 -13.03 6.12
C ALA A 31 9.85 -14.45 6.65
N GLU A 32 9.14 -15.45 6.13
CA GLU A 32 9.27 -16.87 6.48
C GLU A 32 10.61 -17.47 6.01
N ILE A 33 11.24 -16.88 4.99
CA ILE A 33 12.49 -17.36 4.42
C ILE A 33 13.67 -16.65 5.10
N LYS A 34 14.41 -17.40 5.93
CA LYS A 34 15.60 -16.88 6.62
C LYS A 34 16.65 -16.41 5.60
N GLY A 35 17.09 -15.17 5.73
CA GLY A 35 18.11 -14.57 4.85
C GLY A 35 17.59 -14.11 3.49
N VAL A 36 16.27 -14.08 3.27
CA VAL A 36 15.67 -13.66 2.00
C VAL A 36 16.14 -12.28 1.54
N GLU A 37 16.42 -11.35 2.47
CA GLU A 37 16.92 -10.00 2.16
C GLU A 37 18.27 -9.98 1.42
N HIS A 38 19.06 -11.04 1.52
CA HIS A 38 20.38 -11.14 0.89
C HIS A 38 20.38 -12.00 -0.39
N MET A 39 19.23 -12.56 -0.78
CA MET A 39 19.13 -13.40 -1.97
C MET A 39 19.10 -12.57 -3.26
N VAL A 40 19.89 -13.00 -4.24
CA VAL A 40 19.90 -12.46 -5.60
C VAL A 40 18.87 -13.22 -6.45
N GLY A 41 17.99 -12.49 -7.12
CA GLY A 41 16.91 -13.05 -7.93
C GLY A 41 15.81 -12.02 -8.20
N LEU A 42 14.78 -12.43 -8.94
CA LEU A 42 13.60 -11.61 -9.19
C LEU A 42 12.60 -11.76 -8.03
N PHE A 43 12.44 -10.70 -7.24
CA PHE A 43 11.49 -10.68 -6.12
C PHE A 43 10.48 -9.53 -6.23
N ILE A 44 10.88 -8.38 -6.79
CA ILE A 44 9.98 -7.23 -6.87
C ILE A 44 8.70 -7.56 -7.65
N ASN A 45 7.56 -7.09 -7.15
CA ASN A 45 6.28 -7.29 -7.81
C ASN A 45 5.47 -5.98 -7.79
N VAL A 46 4.66 -5.76 -8.82
CA VAL A 46 3.70 -4.64 -8.87
C VAL A 46 2.32 -5.21 -8.61
N ILE A 47 1.73 -4.80 -7.49
CA ILE A 47 0.39 -5.25 -7.09
C ILE A 47 -0.60 -4.07 -7.06
N PRO A 48 -1.89 -4.32 -7.32
CA PRO A 48 -2.91 -3.29 -7.16
C PRO A 48 -3.11 -2.98 -5.67
N ARG A 49 -3.08 -1.69 -5.33
CA ARG A 49 -3.45 -1.17 -4.01
C ARG A 49 -4.81 -0.48 -4.15
N ARG A 50 -5.85 -1.06 -3.54
CA ARG A 50 -7.17 -0.45 -3.44
C ARG A 50 -7.31 0.28 -2.11
N VAL A 51 -7.75 1.53 -2.15
CA VAL A 51 -7.94 2.39 -0.98
C VAL A 51 -9.37 2.91 -0.98
N LYS A 52 -10.04 2.76 0.17
CA LYS A 52 -11.37 3.31 0.41
C LYS A 52 -11.28 4.37 1.50
N LEU A 53 -11.53 5.62 1.13
CA LEU A 53 -11.60 6.76 2.03
C LEU A 53 -13.07 6.95 2.42
N SER A 54 -13.43 6.62 3.67
CA SER A 54 -14.70 7.05 4.25
C SER A 54 -14.61 8.53 4.67
N GLU A 55 -15.75 9.21 4.80
CA GLU A 55 -15.79 10.65 5.14
C GLU A 55 -15.14 10.94 6.51
N ASP A 56 -15.21 9.97 7.41
CA ASP A 56 -14.82 10.01 8.82
C ASP A 56 -13.45 9.37 9.09
N ILE A 57 -12.71 8.94 8.05
CA ILE A 57 -11.37 8.39 8.23
C ILE A 57 -10.36 9.49 8.60
N THR A 58 -9.65 9.30 9.71
CA THR A 58 -8.50 10.15 10.05
C THR A 58 -7.26 9.71 9.26
N PHE A 59 -6.29 10.61 9.08
CA PHE A 59 -5.03 10.25 8.42
C PHE A 59 -4.31 9.09 9.12
N ASN A 60 -4.32 9.05 10.45
CA ASN A 60 -3.76 7.94 11.23
C ASN A 60 -4.53 6.64 11.01
N GLY A 61 -5.87 6.71 10.89
CA GLY A 61 -6.70 5.56 10.52
C GLY A 61 -6.34 5.00 9.15
N LEU A 62 -6.15 5.89 8.17
CA LEU A 62 -5.71 5.51 6.82
C LEU A 62 -4.31 4.85 6.84
N LEU A 63 -3.35 5.40 7.58
CA LEU A 63 -2.02 4.81 7.72
C LEU A 63 -2.10 3.39 8.30
N LYS A 64 -2.91 3.19 9.35
CA LYS A 64 -3.10 1.90 9.99
C LYS A 64 -3.70 0.89 9.01
N GLN A 65 -4.76 1.27 8.30
CA GLN A 65 -5.42 0.42 7.30
C GLN A 65 -4.45 -0.01 6.19
N LEU A 66 -3.68 0.93 5.63
CA LEU A 66 -2.71 0.62 4.57
C LEU A 66 -1.55 -0.25 5.08
N GLN A 67 -1.14 -0.06 6.34
CA GLN A 67 -0.09 -0.88 6.95
C GLN A 67 -0.56 -2.33 7.14
N GLU A 68 -1.78 -2.52 7.63
CA GLU A 68 -2.39 -3.85 7.79
C GLU A 68 -2.51 -4.57 6.45
N GLN A 69 -2.95 -3.87 5.40
CA GLN A 69 -3.01 -4.44 4.05
C GLN A 69 -1.62 -4.82 3.51
N SER A 70 -0.57 -4.06 3.85
CA SER A 70 0.79 -4.36 3.42
C SER A 70 1.38 -5.59 4.09
N LEU A 71 0.91 -5.95 5.29
CA LEU A 71 1.33 -7.17 5.98
C LEU A 71 0.64 -8.42 5.43
N GLN A 72 -0.51 -8.25 4.77
CA GLN A 72 -1.26 -9.31 4.10
C GLN A 72 -0.85 -9.51 2.63
N SER A 73 0.01 -8.63 2.10
CA SER A 73 0.52 -8.65 0.72
C SER A 73 1.79 -9.49 0.63
#